data_AF-A0A965FMK3-F1
#
_entry.id   AF-A0A965FMK3-F1
#
_cell.length_a   1.000
_cell.length_b   1.000
_cell.length_c   1.000
_cell.angle_alpha   90.00
_cell.angle_beta   90.00
_cell.angle_gamma   90.00
#
_symmetry.space_group_name_H-M   'P 1'
#
loop_
_entity.id
_entity.type
_entity.pdbx_description
1 polymer ?
#
loop_
_entity_poly.entity_id
_entity_poly.type
_entity_poly.pdbx_seq_one_letter_code
_entity_poly.pdbx_strand_id
1 'polypeptide(L)'
;MAVSGFVADEVNVSDKIIIEFYGDYYHCNPRIYTDPNTYNTTLHMTAKDKWAYDRRRLAAFYKAGYRVRIVWESDWRKNPEAVLEGVRVFLAE
;
A
#
# COMPACT_ATOMS: atom_id res chain seq x y z
N MET A 1 12.40 -3.57 3.35
CA MET A 1 13.66 -3.22 2.63
C MET A 1 13.47 -1.88 1.91
N ALA A 2 14.51 -1.06 1.72
CA ALA A 2 14.39 0.19 0.97
C ALA A 2 14.52 -0.02 -0.56
N VAL A 3 13.55 0.46 -1.33
CA VAL A 3 13.55 0.48 -2.80
C VAL A 3 13.31 1.91 -3.25
N SER A 4 14.24 2.48 -4.03
CA SER A 4 14.13 3.84 -4.57
C SER A 4 13.83 4.92 -3.50
N GLY A 5 14.41 4.78 -2.30
CA GLY A 5 14.24 5.73 -1.20
C GLY A 5 12.98 5.53 -0.34
N PHE A 6 12.14 4.53 -0.64
CA PHE A 6 10.98 4.17 0.18
C PHE A 6 11.19 2.81 0.85
N VAL A 7 10.81 2.68 2.12
CA VAL A 7 10.85 1.42 2.86
C VAL A 7 9.55 0.67 2.65
N ALA A 8 9.59 -0.42 1.89
CA ALA A 8 8.48 -1.34 1.71
C ALA A 8 8.33 -2.30 2.90
N ASP A 9 7.09 -2.75 3.14
CA ASP A 9 6.76 -3.68 4.23
C ASP A 9 7.39 -5.05 4.00
N GLU A 10 7.12 -5.68 2.85
CA GLU A 10 7.74 -6.94 2.43
C GLU A 10 8.27 -6.86 1.00
N VAL A 11 9.46 -7.43 0.75
CA VAL A 11 10.14 -7.32 -0.55
C VAL A 11 10.84 -8.64 -0.90
N ASN A 12 10.41 -9.25 -2.00
CA ASN A 12 11.17 -10.29 -2.68
C ASN A 12 11.95 -9.66 -3.85
N VAL A 13 13.28 -9.58 -3.68
CA VAL A 13 14.16 -8.93 -4.66
C VAL A 13 14.34 -9.75 -5.93
N SER A 14 14.40 -11.08 -5.81
CA SER A 14 14.63 -12.00 -6.92
C SER A 14 13.46 -11.96 -7.91
N ASP A 15 12.24 -12.04 -7.38
CA ASP A 15 11.03 -12.07 -8.19
C ASP A 15 10.49 -10.67 -8.51
N LYS A 16 11.15 -9.62 -8.00
CA LYS A 16 10.71 -8.22 -8.11
C LYS A 16 9.27 -8.03 -7.64
N ILE A 17 8.97 -8.54 -6.45
CA ILE A 17 7.64 -8.43 -5.83
C ILE A 17 7.73 -7.61 -4.54
N ILE A 18 6.75 -6.74 -4.34
CA ILE A 18 6.50 -6.03 -3.08
C ILE A 18 5.08 -6.31 -2.62
N ILE A 19 4.92 -6.61 -1.33
CA ILE A 19 3.62 -6.60 -0.66
C ILE A 19 3.60 -5.42 0.31
N GLU A 20 2.58 -4.58 0.18
CA GLU A 20 2.33 -3.41 1.04
C GLU A 20 1.10 -3.69 1.90
N PHE A 21 1.20 -3.53 3.21
CA PHE A 21 0.09 -3.66 4.15
C PHE A 21 -0.35 -2.28 4.63
N TYR A 22 -1.34 -1.72 3.95
CA TYR A 22 -1.83 -0.38 4.24
C TYR A 22 -2.78 -0.39 5.43
N GLY A 23 -2.33 0.17 6.55
CA GLY A 23 -3.19 0.56 7.67
C GLY A 23 -4.21 1.61 7.22
N ASP A 24 -5.48 1.42 7.55
CA ASP A 24 -6.56 2.26 7.01
C ASP A 24 -6.42 3.72 7.45
N TYR A 25 -6.02 3.93 8.70
CA TYR A 25 -5.76 5.24 9.27
C TYR A 25 -4.52 5.91 8.65
N TYR A 26 -3.41 5.19 8.58
CA TYR A 26 -2.13 5.75 8.15
C TYR A 26 -2.04 5.99 6.65
N HIS A 27 -2.78 5.23 5.85
CA HIS A 27 -2.86 5.43 4.41
C HIS A 27 -4.13 6.16 3.97
N CYS A 28 -4.91 6.66 4.93
CA CYS A 28 -6.18 7.34 4.71
C CYS A 28 -7.05 6.57 3.71
N ASN A 29 -7.39 5.31 3.99
CA ASN A 29 -8.10 4.44 3.04
C ASN A 29 -9.27 5.19 2.38
N PRO A 30 -9.29 5.34 1.04
CA PRO A 30 -10.28 6.18 0.35
C PRO A 30 -11.72 5.65 0.48
N ARG A 31 -11.92 4.41 0.94
CA ARG A 31 -13.24 3.86 1.31
C ARG A 31 -13.76 4.39 2.66
N ILE A 32 -12.88 4.96 3.49
CA ILE A 32 -13.18 5.51 4.82
C ILE A 32 -12.99 7.03 4.81
N TYR A 33 -11.86 7.51 4.27
CA TYR A 33 -11.52 8.92 4.11
C TYR A 33 -11.99 9.40 2.74
N THR A 34 -13.28 9.69 2.62
CA THR A 34 -13.90 10.05 1.32
C THR A 34 -13.65 11.51 0.93
N ASP A 35 -13.49 12.42 1.89
CA ASP A 35 -13.13 13.81 1.61
C ASP A 35 -11.59 13.98 1.53
N PRO A 36 -11.04 14.36 0.36
CA PRO A 36 -9.60 14.59 0.19
C PRO A 36 -9.02 15.67 1.12
N ASN A 37 -9.84 16.59 1.63
CA ASN A 37 -9.42 17.65 2.54
C ASN A 37 -9.42 17.21 4.01
N THR A 38 -9.88 15.98 4.32
CA THR A 38 -9.82 15.43 5.67
C THR A 38 -8.38 15.49 6.17
N TYR A 39 -8.14 16.23 7.24
CA TYR A 39 -6.84 16.37 7.85
C TYR A 39 -6.58 15.23 8.83
N ASN A 40 -5.54 14.43 8.59
CA ASN A 40 -5.09 13.42 9.53
C ASN A 40 -4.09 14.05 10.50
N THR A 41 -4.49 14.15 11.77
CA THR A 41 -3.72 14.83 12.81
C THR A 41 -2.41 14.13 13.18
N THR A 42 -2.33 12.81 13.05
CA THR A 42 -1.09 12.05 13.32
C THR A 42 -0.09 12.17 12.18
N LEU A 43 -0.59 12.22 10.93
CA LEU A 43 0.27 12.37 9.75
C LEU A 43 0.63 13.83 9.47
N HIS A 44 -0.06 14.78 10.11
CA HIS A 44 0.05 16.21 9.86
C HIS A 44 -0.13 16.60 8.38
N MET A 45 -1.06 15.93 7.69
CA MET A 45 -1.34 16.19 6.28
C MET A 45 -2.78 15.81 5.91
N THR A 46 -3.27 16.30 4.76
CA THR A 46 -4.59 15.91 4.25
C THR A 46 -4.56 14.49 3.66
N ALA A 47 -5.73 13.86 3.55
CA ALA A 47 -5.87 12.59 2.83
C ALA A 47 -5.33 12.70 1.40
N LYS A 48 -5.58 13.83 0.71
CA LYS A 48 -5.03 14.11 -0.63
C LYS A 48 -3.51 14.10 -0.66
N ASP A 49 -2.86 14.74 0.31
CA ASP A 49 -1.40 14.78 0.41
C ASP A 49 -0.83 13.39 0.65
N LYS A 50 -1.45 12.61 1.55
CA LYS A 50 -1.06 11.23 1.81
C LYS A 50 -1.20 10.36 0.56
N TRP A 51 -2.31 10.45 -0.16
CA TRP A 51 -2.48 9.70 -1.42
C TRP A 51 -1.48 10.14 -2.49
N ALA A 52 -1.11 11.42 -2.53
CA ALA A 52 -0.06 11.90 -3.43
C ALA A 52 1.31 11.30 -3.06
N TYR A 53 1.63 11.22 -1.78
CA TYR A 53 2.83 10.55 -1.29
C TYR A 53 2.85 9.06 -1.65
N ASP A 54 1.75 8.34 -1.40
CA ASP A 54 1.65 6.91 -1.72
C ASP A 54 1.73 6.65 -3.23
N ARG A 55 1.13 7.51 -4.06
CA ARG A 55 1.29 7.42 -5.52
C ARG A 55 2.74 7.58 -5.97
N ARG A 56 3.50 8.51 -5.37
CA ARG A 56 4.93 8.67 -5.68
C ARG A 56 5.74 7.45 -5.28
N ARG A 57 5.45 6.89 -4.11
CA ARG A 57 6.06 5.64 -3.63
C ARG A 57 5.80 4.48 -4.59
N LEU A 58 4.54 4.24 -4.94
CA LEU A 58 4.16 3.17 -5.88
C LEU A 58 4.81 3.38 -7.26
N ALA A 59 4.80 4.60 -7.78
CA ALA A 59 5.47 4.92 -9.05
C ALA A 59 6.97 4.62 -9.00
N ALA A 60 7.64 4.88 -7.88
CA ALA A 60 9.06 4.56 -7.70
C ALA A 60 9.33 3.05 -7.69
N PHE A 61 8.44 2.25 -7.07
CA PHE A 61 8.53 0.79 -7.10
C PHE A 61 8.30 0.23 -8.51
N TYR A 62 7.25 0.68 -9.19
CA TYR A 62 6.97 0.25 -10.56
C TYR A 62 8.11 0.62 -11.52
N LYS A 63 8.68 1.83 -11.38
CA LYS A 63 9.84 2.26 -12.18
C LYS A 63 11.09 1.41 -11.90
N ALA A 64 11.24 0.88 -10.68
CA ALA A 64 12.31 -0.03 -10.32
C ALA A 64 12.07 -1.49 -10.78
N GLY A 65 10.98 -1.74 -11.51
CA GLY A 65 10.63 -3.03 -12.07
C GLY A 65 9.84 -3.94 -11.13
N TYR A 66 9.37 -3.43 -9.99
CA TYR A 66 8.60 -4.23 -9.03
C TYR A 66 7.13 -4.30 -9.39
N ARG A 67 6.53 -5.47 -9.20
CA ARG A 67 5.08 -5.64 -9.08
C ARG A 67 4.70 -5.43 -7.61
N VAL A 68 3.61 -4.71 -7.36
CA VAL A 68 3.20 -4.32 -6.01
C VAL A 68 1.77 -4.77 -5.75
N ARG A 69 1.55 -5.53 -4.67
CA ARG A 69 0.23 -5.88 -4.15
C ARG A 69 -0.02 -5.16 -2.85
N ILE A 70 -1.06 -4.34 -2.82
CA ILE A 70 -1.54 -3.66 -1.62
C ILE A 70 -2.60 -4.52 -0.94
N VAL A 71 -2.47 -4.71 0.36
CA VAL A 71 -3.45 -5.30 1.27
C VAL A 71 -3.89 -4.21 2.23
N TRP A 72 -5.19 -3.90 2.27
CA TRP A 72 -5.73 -2.99 3.27
C TRP A 72 -6.02 -3.72 4.58
N GLU A 73 -5.76 -3.05 5.69
CA GLU A 73 -6.08 -3.54 7.04
C GLU A 73 -7.55 -3.96 7.18
N SER A 74 -8.48 -3.15 6.68
CA SER A 74 -9.92 -3.46 6.67
C SER A 74 -10.27 -4.73 5.88
N ASP A 75 -9.60 -4.97 4.74
CA ASP A 75 -9.83 -6.19 3.97
C ASP A 75 -9.31 -7.42 4.72
N TRP A 76 -8.11 -7.30 5.31
CA TRP A 76 -7.50 -8.35 6.13
C TRP A 76 -8.38 -8.70 7.34
N ARG A 77 -8.86 -7.69 8.08
CA ARG A 77 -9.72 -7.89 9.25
C ARG A 77 -11.08 -8.49 8.89
N LYS A 78 -11.59 -8.21 7.69
CA LYS A 78 -12.89 -8.67 7.24
C LYS A 78 -12.87 -10.11 6.75
N ASN A 79 -11.87 -10.48 5.94
CA ASN A 79 -11.76 -11.82 5.37
C ASN A 79 -10.29 -12.13 4.99
N PRO A 80 -9.47 -12.59 5.95
CA PRO A 80 -8.06 -12.85 5.71
C PRO A 80 -7.86 -13.99 4.70
N GLU A 81 -8.74 -14.99 4.64
CA GLU A 81 -8.66 -16.11 3.70
C GLU A 81 -8.75 -15.61 2.25
N ALA A 82 -9.71 -14.73 1.95
CA ALA A 82 -9.86 -14.13 0.63
C ALA A 82 -8.65 -13.25 0.26
N VAL A 83 -8.10 -12.53 1.24
CA VAL A 83 -6.89 -11.73 1.03
C VAL A 83 -5.69 -12.62 0.71
N LEU A 84 -5.49 -13.69 1.49
CA LEU A 84 -4.40 -14.64 1.27
C LEU A 84 -4.53 -15.31 -0.10
N GLU A 85 -5.74 -15.67 -0.52
CA GLU A 85 -5.95 -16.23 -1.85
C GLU A 85 -5.58 -15.24 -2.94
N GLY A 86 -6.02 -13.99 -2.83
CA GLY A 86 -5.63 -12.94 -3.77
C GLY A 86 -4.11 -12.69 -3.81
N VAL A 87 -3.42 -12.79 -2.67
CA VAL A 87 -1.95 -12.71 -2.62
C VAL A 87 -1.32 -13.93 -3.32
N ARG A 88 -1.80 -15.15 -3.07
CA ARG A 88 -1.29 -16.36 -3.73
C ARG A 88 -1.42 -16.30 -5.26
N VAL A 89 -2.58 -15.88 -5.75
CA VAL A 89 -2.82 -15.69 -7.19
C VAL A 89 -1.83 -14.66 -7.76
N PHE A 90 -1.67 -13.52 -7.08
CA PHE A 90 -0.71 -12.49 -7.49
C PHE A 90 0.74 -13.00 -7.54
N LEU A 91 1.14 -13.85 -6.59
CA LEU A 91 2.50 -14.43 -6.55
C LEU A 91 2.74 -15.50 -7.63
N ALA A 92 1.69 -16.08 -8.20
CA ALA A 92 1.78 -17.15 -9.20
C ALA A 92 1.81 -16.66 -10.66
N GLU A 93 1.45 -15.39 -10.89
CA GLU A 93 1.59 -14.67 -12.16
C GLU A 93 3.04 -14.28 -12.46
#